data_AF-A0A8S3B2U9-F1
#
_entry.id   AF-A0A8S3B2U9-F1
#
_cell.length_a   1.000
_cell.length_b   1.000
_cell.length_c   1.000
_cell.angle_alpha   90.00
_cell.angle_beta   90.00
_cell.angle_gamma   90.00
#
_symmetry.space_group_name_H-M   'P 1'
#
loop_
_entity.id
_entity.type
_entity.pdbx_description
1 polymer ?
#
loop_
_entity_poly.entity_id
_entity_poly.type
_entity_poly.pdbx_seq_one_letter_code
_entity_poly.pdbx_strand_id
1 'polypeptide(L)' 'LLNTRLPQTADEACKFVKAAEYYRKFIPKFSQIAEPLRKFVPTTRTQQKKGQKTLITLTNDELNAFDQLKQILTTDM' A
#
# COMPACT_ATOMS: atom_id res chain seq x y z
N LEU A 1 8.59 -13.22 4.25
CA LEU A 1 7.54 -12.17 4.33
C LEU A 1 6.55 -12.32 3.15
N LEU A 2 5.96 -13.51 2.97
CA LEU A 2 5.41 -13.93 1.66
C LEU A 2 4.00 -14.51 1.75
N ASN A 3 3.08 -13.76 2.36
CA ASN A 3 1.63 -14.03 2.31
C ASN A 3 0.89 -12.69 2.53
N THR A 4 1.18 -11.70 1.70
CA THR A 4 0.40 -10.45 1.67
C THR A 4 -0.98 -10.76 1.09
N ARG A 5 -1.91 -11.03 1.99
CA ARG A 5 -3.35 -11.00 1.70
C ARG A 5 -3.73 -9.58 1.29
N LEU A 6 -4.74 -9.46 0.43
CA LEU A 6 -5.31 -8.16 0.08
C LEU A 6 -5.73 -7.43 1.35
N PRO A 7 -5.34 -6.15 1.52
CA PRO A 7 -5.69 -5.40 2.72
C PRO A 7 -7.21 -5.20 2.74
N GLN A 8 -7.86 -5.71 3.78
CA GLN A 8 -9.30 -5.54 3.99
C GLN A 8 -9.61 -4.25 4.75
N THR A 9 -8.60 -3.70 5.43
CA THR A 9 -8.71 -2.47 6.21
C THR A 9 -7.75 -1.40 5.71
N ALA A 10 -8.12 -0.14 5.92
CA ALA A 10 -7.26 1.00 5.60
C ALA A 10 -5.90 0.95 6.32
N ASP A 11 -5.86 0.41 7.54
CA ASP A 11 -4.63 0.26 8.32
C ASP A 11 -3.68 -0.79 7.69
N GLU A 12 -4.19 -1.90 7.19
CA GLU A 12 -3.40 -2.90 6.47
C GLU A 12 -2.84 -2.33 5.16
N ALA A 13 -3.67 -1.59 4.41
CA ALA A 13 -3.22 -0.92 3.18
C ALA A 13 -2.11 0.11 3.49
N CYS A 14 -2.29 0.90 4.54
CA CYS A 14 -1.27 1.85 5.01
C CYS A 14 0.05 1.16 5.38
N LYS A 15 -0.01 0.08 6.17
CA LYS A 15 1.17 -0.70 6.57
C LYS A 15 1.90 -1.26 5.36
N PHE A 16 1.17 -1.78 4.38
CA PHE A 16 1.74 -2.29 3.15
C PHE A 16 2.44 -1.18 2.36
N VAL A 17 1.78 -0.04 2.13
CA VAL A 17 2.38 1.06 1.37
C VAL A 17 3.62 1.61 2.06
N LYS A 18 3.62 1.73 3.39
CA LYS A 18 4.81 2.15 4.16
C LYS A 18 5.94 1.14 4.08
N ALA A 19 5.63 -0.15 4.12
CA ALA A 19 6.63 -1.20 3.93
C ALA A 19 7.20 -1.15 2.50
N ALA A 20 6.37 -0.97 1.48
CA ALA A 20 6.81 -0.81 0.11
C ALA A 20 7.65 0.49 -0.08
N GLU A 21 7.29 1.56 0.62
CA GLU A 21 8.04 2.82 0.61
C GLU A 21 9.48 2.65 1.12
N TYR A 22 9.70 1.78 2.12
CA TYR A 22 11.05 1.47 2.59
C TYR A 22 11.95 0.92 1.46
N TYR A 23 11.37 0.14 0.55
CA TYR A 23 12.05 -0.42 -0.61
C TYR A 23 11.94 0.45 -1.86
N ARG A 24 11.41 1.68 -1.79
CA ARG A 24 11.15 2.53 -2.96
C ARG A 24 12.38 2.78 -3.84
N LYS A 25 13.59 2.70 -3.30
CA LYS A 25 14.84 2.83 -4.06
C LYS A 25 15.02 1.73 -5.12
N PHE A 26 14.40 0.58 -4.87
CA PHE A 26 14.42 -0.62 -5.71
C PHE A 26 13.19 -0.72 -6.62
N ILE A 27 12.17 0.13 -6.38
CA ILE A 27 10.92 0.11 -7.12
C ILE A 27 10.95 1.24 -8.15
N PRO A 28 11.10 0.93 -9.45
CA PRO A 28 11.09 1.95 -10.48
C PRO A 28 9.74 2.66 -10.49
N LYS A 29 9.78 4.01 -10.53
CA LYS A 29 8.58 4.86 -10.55
C LYS A 29 7.60 4.62 -9.39
N PHE A 30 8.11 4.25 -8.20
CA PHE A 30 7.29 3.99 -7.01
C PHE A 30 6.17 5.02 -6.77
N SER A 31 6.49 6.31 -6.87
CA SER A 31 5.52 7.39 -6.62
C SER A 31 4.31 7.36 -7.57
N GLN A 32 4.46 6.84 -8.79
CA GLN A 32 3.37 6.70 -9.76
C GLN A 32 2.53 5.46 -9.44
N ILE A 33 3.19 4.33 -9.12
CA ILE A 33 2.51 3.07 -8.81
C ILE A 33 1.74 3.18 -7.48
N ALA A 34 2.33 3.83 -6.47
CA ALA A 34 1.71 3.99 -5.15
C ALA A 34 0.68 5.14 -5.08
N GLU A 35 0.51 5.91 -6.16
CA GLU A 35 -0.37 7.08 -6.19
C GLU A 35 -1.83 6.75 -5.83
N PRO A 36 -2.46 5.69 -6.40
CA PRO A 36 -3.82 5.29 -6.03
C PRO A 36 -3.95 4.85 -4.56
N LEU A 37 -2.85 4.36 -3.98
CA LEU A 37 -2.81 3.84 -2.61
C LEU A 37 -2.45 4.92 -1.57
N ARG A 38 -1.98 6.11 -1.98
CA ARG A 38 -1.63 7.21 -1.06
C ARG A 38 -2.81 7.69 -0.23
N LYS A 39 -4.04 7.54 -0.72
CA LYS A 39 -5.25 7.90 0.03
C LYS A 39 -5.42 7.11 1.33
N PHE A 40 -4.81 5.93 1.43
CA PHE A 40 -4.83 5.10 2.62
C PHE A 40 -3.70 5.41 3.60
N VAL A 41 -2.71 6.20 3.19
CA VAL A 41 -1.60 6.60 4.04
C VAL A 41 -1.93 7.94 4.69
N PRO A 42 -2.23 7.99 6.00
CA PRO A 42 -2.51 9.25 6.68
C PRO A 42 -1.24 10.09 6.71
N THR A 43 -1.29 11.25 6.05
CA THR A 43 -0.17 12.19 5.96
C THR A 43 -0.08 13.13 7.16
N THR A 44 -1.18 13.29 7.93
CA THR A 44 -1.24 14.17 9.10
C THR A 44 -1.64 13.42 10.36
N ARG A 45 -1.15 13.86 11.53
CA ARG A 45 -1.54 13.32 12.86
C ARG A 45 -3.04 13.43 13.13
N THR A 46 -3.74 14.37 12.49
CA THR A 46 -5.20 14.54 12.61
C THR A 46 -6.00 13.51 11.81
N GLN A 47 -5.46 12.99 10.70
CA GLN A 47 -6.06 11.89 9.92
C GLN A 47 -5.75 10.51 10.51
N GLN A 48 -4.74 10.42 11.38
CA GLN A 48 -4.48 9.23 12.20
C GLN A 48 -5.53 9.09 13.31
N LYS A 49 -6.82 8.88 12.95
CA LYS A 49 -7.77 8.29 13.89
C LYS A 49 -7.36 6.83 14.13
N LYS A 50 -6.42 6.69 15.06
CA LYS A 50 -5.83 5.45 15.56
C LYS A 50 -6.95 4.48 15.93
N GLY A 51 -7.19 3.48 15.09
CA GLY A 51 -8.09 2.36 15.42
C GLY A 51 -9.38 2.22 14.59
N GLN A 52 -9.65 3.05 13.58
CA GLN A 52 -10.73 2.72 12.66
C GLN A 52 -10.31 1.55 11.77
N LYS A 53 -10.79 0.36 12.11
CA LYS A 53 -10.91 -0.78 11.18
C LYS A 53 -11.97 -0.44 10.12
N THR A 54 -11.78 0.64 9.38
CA THR A 54 -12.62 0.97 8.24
C THR A 54 -12.34 -0.10 7.20
N LEU A 55 -13.35 -0.92 6.96
CA LEU A 55 -13.34 -1.91 5.90
C LEU A 55 -13.28 -1.14 4.59
N ILE A 56 -12.27 -1.41 3.78
CA ILE A 56 -12.06 -0.72 2.51
C ILE A 56 -12.42 -1.65 1.36
N THR A 57 -13.07 -1.11 0.34
CA THR A 57 -13.21 -1.77 -0.95
C THR A 57 -12.18 -1.13 -1.88
N LEU A 58 -11.18 -1.91 -2.29
CA LEU A 58 -10.17 -1.46 -3.25
C LEU A 58 -10.82 -1.36 -4.63
N THR A 59 -10.55 -0.26 -5.33
CA THR A 59 -10.93 -0.13 -6.75
C THR A 59 -9.97 -0.94 -7.62
N ASN A 60 -10.31 -1.14 -8.90
CA ASN A 60 -9.46 -1.86 -9.84
C ASN A 60 -8.05 -1.24 -9.97
N ASP A 61 -7.96 0.10 -9.92
CA ASP A 61 -6.69 0.82 -10.00
C ASP A 61 -5.81 0.56 -8.76
N GLU A 62 -6.43 0.52 -7.58
CA GLU A 62 -5.74 0.20 -6.33
C GLU A 62 -5.29 -1.25 -6.25
N LEU A 63 -6.12 -2.18 -6.77
CA LEU A 63 -5.76 -3.59 -6.89
C LEU A 63 -4.57 -3.77 -7.82
N ASN A 64 -4.58 -3.11 -8.98
CA ASN A 64 -3.49 -3.16 -9.93
C ASN A 64 -2.20 -2.57 -9.35
N ALA A 65 -2.29 -1.41 -8.68
CA ALA A 65 -1.17 -0.81 -7.96
C ALA A 65 -0.59 -1.74 -6.89
N PHE A 66 -1.47 -2.41 -6.11
CA PHE A 66 -1.07 -3.37 -5.09
C PHE A 66 -0.35 -4.58 -5.70
N ASP A 67 -0.90 -5.16 -6.76
CA ASP A 67 -0.31 -6.32 -7.43
C ASP A 67 1.01 -5.97 -8.11
N GLN A 68 1.14 -4.79 -8.71
CA GLN A 68 2.41 -4.31 -9.25
C GLN A 68 3.48 -4.17 -8.17
N LEU A 69 3.16 -3.50 -7.05
CA LEU A 69 4.10 -3.37 -5.92
C LEU A 69 4.47 -4.75 -5.36
N LYS A 70 3.49 -5.63 -5.23
CA LYS A 70 3.72 -7.00 -4.77
C LYS A 70 4.67 -7.71 -5.71
N GLN A 71 4.39 -7.74 -7.02
CA GLN A 71 5.26 -8.37 -8.02
C GLN A 71 6.68 -7.82 -7.93
N ILE A 72 6.87 -6.50 -7.96
CA ILE A 72 8.22 -5.90 -7.89
C ILE A 72 8.97 -6.28 -6.61
N LEU A 73 8.26 -6.42 -5.48
CA LEU A 73 8.85 -6.82 -4.20
C LEU A 73 9.07 -8.34 -4.06
N THR A 74 8.42 -9.17 -4.88
CA THR A 74 8.55 -10.64 -4.87
C THR A 74 9.38 -11.19 -6.02
N THR A 75 9.53 -10.43 -7.10
CA THR A 75 10.48 -10.72 -8.15
C THR A 75 11.87 -10.57 -7.55
N ASP A 76 12.60 -11.69 -7.48
CA ASP A 76 14.01 -11.72 -7.10
C ASP A 76 14.76 -10.65 -7.91
N MET A 77 15.39 -9.72 -7.20
CA MET A 77 16.33 -8.73 -7.74
C MET A 77 17.70 -9.37 -7.89
#